data_AF-A0A9N9AT93-F1
#
_entry.id   AF-A0A9N9AT93-F1
#
_cell.length_a   1.000
_cell.length_b   1.000
_cell.length_c   1.000
_cell.angle_alpha   90.00
_cell.angle_beta   90.00
_cell.angle_gamma   90.00
#
_symmetry.space_group_name_H-M   'P 1'
#
loop_
_entity.id
_entity.type
_entity.pdbx_description
1 polymer ?
#
loop_
_entity_poly.entity_id
_entity_poly.type
_entity_poly.pdbx_seq_one_letter_code
_entity_poly.pdbx_strand_id
1 'polypeptide(L)'
;MTKKIIRTVEELKIPAVASHQVYYCQSKERLLKEIIVANEGMNGSRHYLYNQATLDDKEDRFSHLPPQHLLALEEMINHWLFLNDKQLIENLIFKYPQVIVNKVGKVNIKQPPLNYSATGSSRKEENDLILAYTQRAQEIFGNH
;
A
#
# COMPACT_ATOMS: atom_id res chain seq x y z
N MET A 1 18.20 21.24 -0.43
CA MET A 1 16.73 21.43 -0.48
C MET A 1 16.08 21.13 0.87
N THR A 2 16.35 19.95 1.46
CA THR A 2 15.78 19.49 2.75
C THR A 2 15.94 20.46 3.92
N LYS A 3 17.14 21.05 4.15
CA LYS A 3 17.36 22.04 5.21
C LYS A 3 16.46 23.29 5.08
N LYS A 4 16.15 23.70 3.83
CA LYS A 4 15.23 24.83 3.58
C LYS A 4 13.81 24.47 3.96
N ILE A 5 13.35 23.26 3.59
CA ILE A 5 12.02 22.76 3.94
C ILE A 5 11.86 22.74 5.47
N ILE A 6 12.83 22.16 6.19
CA ILE A 6 12.79 22.08 7.66
C ILE A 6 12.67 23.48 8.27
N ARG A 7 13.50 24.42 7.84
CA ARG A 7 13.44 25.80 8.34
C ARG A 7 12.09 26.46 8.07
N THR A 8 11.56 26.31 6.86
CA THR A 8 10.26 26.91 6.50
C THR A 8 9.13 26.33 7.34
N VAL A 9 9.11 25.02 7.58
CA VAL A 9 8.03 24.42 8.41
C VAL A 9 8.16 24.77 9.89
N GLU A 10 9.39 24.97 10.40
CA GLU A 10 9.62 25.52 11.74
C GLU A 10 9.06 26.95 11.86
N GLU A 11 9.34 27.81 10.88
CA GLU A 11 8.79 29.18 10.81
C GLU A 11 7.24 29.17 10.78
N LEU A 12 6.65 28.18 10.09
CA LEU A 12 5.20 27.99 10.01
C LEU A 12 4.60 27.21 11.20
N LYS A 13 5.42 26.75 12.15
CA LYS A 13 5.02 25.90 13.28
C LYS A 13 4.28 24.62 12.85
N ILE A 14 4.66 24.06 11.70
CA ILE A 14 4.12 22.81 11.17
C ILE A 14 5.13 21.69 11.48
N PRO A 15 4.69 20.56 12.08
CA PRO A 15 5.59 19.44 12.34
C PRO A 15 6.05 18.81 11.02
N ALA A 16 7.35 18.84 10.75
CA ALA A 16 7.94 18.03 9.69
C ALA A 16 8.14 16.59 10.17
N VAL A 17 7.97 15.62 9.27
CA VAL A 17 8.27 14.22 9.56
C VAL A 17 9.19 13.64 8.51
N ALA A 18 10.11 12.80 8.96
CA ALA A 18 10.95 12.01 8.07
C ALA A 18 10.17 10.76 7.65
N SER A 19 9.90 10.61 6.35
CA SER A 19 9.26 9.43 5.78
C SER A 19 10.17 8.80 4.71
N HIS A 20 10.30 7.49 4.75
CA HIS A 20 11.11 6.71 3.81
C HIS A 20 10.36 6.31 2.53
N GLN A 21 9.07 6.63 2.40
CA GLN A 21 8.23 6.31 1.24
C GLN A 21 8.37 4.83 0.80
N VAL A 22 8.03 3.92 1.70
CA VAL A 22 8.28 2.47 1.58
C VAL A 22 7.37 1.85 0.53
N TYR A 23 7.94 1.02 -0.36
CA TYR A 23 7.22 0.22 -1.35
C TYR A 23 7.40 -1.29 -1.16
N TYR A 24 8.43 -1.70 -0.44
CA TYR A 24 8.78 -3.11 -0.21
C TYR A 24 9.46 -3.27 1.16
N CYS A 25 9.52 -4.49 1.67
CA CYS A 25 10.02 -4.76 3.01
C CYS A 25 11.55 -4.85 3.02
N GLN A 26 12.14 -5.55 2.05
CA GLN A 26 13.57 -5.87 2.01
C GLN A 26 14.24 -5.25 0.79
N SER A 27 15.51 -4.83 0.92
CA SER A 27 16.26 -4.22 -0.18
C SER A 27 16.29 -5.08 -1.46
N LYS A 28 16.37 -6.41 -1.34
CA LYS A 28 16.36 -7.35 -2.46
C LYS A 28 15.05 -7.34 -3.28
N GLU A 29 13.94 -6.92 -2.68
CA GLU A 29 12.63 -6.85 -3.33
C GLU A 29 12.53 -5.66 -4.30
N ARG A 30 13.57 -4.81 -4.36
CA ARG A 30 13.72 -3.79 -5.40
C ARG A 30 13.57 -4.37 -6.80
N LEU A 31 14.09 -5.58 -7.04
CA LEU A 31 13.98 -6.26 -8.34
C LEU A 31 12.52 -6.47 -8.76
N LEU A 32 11.63 -6.77 -7.82
CA LEU A 32 10.20 -6.93 -8.12
C LEU A 32 9.59 -5.61 -8.60
N LYS A 33 9.98 -4.49 -7.97
CA LYS A 33 9.55 -3.16 -8.40
C LYS A 33 10.05 -2.83 -9.80
N GLU A 34 11.29 -3.17 -10.12
CA GLU A 34 11.87 -2.96 -11.46
C GLU A 34 11.09 -3.75 -12.53
N ILE A 35 10.75 -5.01 -12.25
CA ILE A 35 9.91 -5.84 -13.14
C ILE A 35 8.53 -5.21 -13.36
N ILE A 36 7.88 -4.72 -12.30
CA ILE A 36 6.56 -4.06 -12.41
C ILE A 36 6.66 -2.81 -13.27
N VAL A 37 7.62 -1.92 -13.00
CA VAL A 37 7.83 -0.68 -13.76
C VAL A 37 8.16 -0.98 -15.24
N ALA A 38 8.95 -2.03 -15.51
CA ALA A 38 9.26 -2.47 -16.86
C ALA A 38 8.00 -2.93 -17.62
N ASN A 39 7.20 -3.79 -16.98
CA ASN A 39 6.01 -4.38 -17.58
C ASN A 39 4.93 -3.33 -17.86
N GLU A 40 4.70 -2.40 -16.94
CA GLU A 40 3.77 -1.30 -17.15
C GLU A 40 4.21 -0.44 -18.35
N GLY A 41 5.49 -0.08 -18.40
CA GLY A 41 6.07 0.67 -19.51
C GLY A 41 5.97 -0.03 -20.87
N MET A 42 6.16 -1.35 -20.93
CA MET A 42 6.08 -2.14 -22.17
C MET A 42 4.64 -2.32 -22.69
N ASN A 43 3.65 -2.46 -21.80
CA ASN A 43 2.25 -2.70 -22.18
C ASN A 43 1.47 -1.43 -22.61
N GLY A 44 2.17 -0.34 -22.94
CA GLY A 44 1.57 0.89 -23.44
C GLY A 44 1.07 1.86 -22.36
N SER A 45 0.95 1.42 -21.11
CA SER A 45 0.74 2.27 -19.94
C SER A 45 2.07 2.90 -19.53
N ARG A 46 2.46 4.01 -20.15
CA ARG A 46 3.77 4.66 -19.91
C ARG A 46 3.97 5.02 -18.43
N HIS A 47 4.57 4.11 -17.66
CA HIS A 47 4.95 4.40 -16.27
C HIS A 47 6.00 5.51 -16.28
N TYR A 48 5.80 6.59 -15.52
CA TYR A 48 6.67 7.76 -15.59
C TYR A 48 8.15 7.45 -15.27
N LEU A 49 8.40 6.48 -14.38
CA LEU A 49 9.76 6.00 -14.09
C LEU A 49 10.37 5.19 -15.24
N TYR A 50 9.55 4.54 -16.07
CA TYR A 50 10.03 3.85 -17.27
C TYR A 50 10.58 4.86 -18.27
N ASN A 51 9.89 5.99 -18.49
CA ASN A 51 10.38 7.04 -19.39
C ASN A 51 11.68 7.67 -18.88
N GLN A 52 11.82 7.90 -17.57
CA GLN A 52 13.06 8.41 -16.96
C GLN A 52 14.23 7.41 -17.00
N ALA A 53 13.89 6.13 -17.09
CA ALA A 53 14.81 5.02 -17.23
C ALA A 53 15.32 4.84 -18.67
N THR A 54 14.50 5.19 -19.68
CA THR A 54 14.80 5.01 -21.10
C THR A 54 15.23 6.28 -21.83
N LEU A 55 15.56 7.37 -21.11
CA LEU A 55 16.19 8.52 -21.74
C LEU A 55 17.54 8.07 -22.34
N ASP A 56 17.77 8.48 -23.59
CA ASP A 56 19.01 8.23 -24.33
C ASP A 56 20.20 8.57 -23.41
N ASP A 57 21.18 7.66 -23.29
CA ASP A 57 22.42 7.73 -22.49
C ASP A 57 22.47 6.92 -21.15
N LYS A 58 21.50 6.07 -20.82
CA LYS A 58 21.60 5.19 -19.63
C LYS A 58 21.91 3.73 -19.97
N GLU A 59 23.04 3.23 -19.48
CA GLU A 59 23.42 1.79 -19.56
C GLU A 59 22.47 0.90 -18.75
N ASP A 60 22.05 1.37 -17.57
CA ASP A 60 21.06 0.71 -16.73
C ASP A 60 19.79 1.55 -16.59
N ARG A 61 18.69 0.99 -17.10
CA ARG A 61 17.34 1.53 -17.05
C ARG A 61 16.92 1.86 -15.61
N PHE A 62 17.26 1.05 -14.62
CA PHE A 62 16.76 1.23 -13.24
C PHE A 62 17.78 1.83 -12.27
N SER A 63 18.93 2.29 -12.77
CA SER A 63 20.00 2.92 -11.99
C SER A 63 19.52 4.06 -11.08
N HIS A 64 18.52 4.83 -11.52
CA HIS A 64 17.99 6.00 -10.80
C HIS A 64 16.78 5.67 -9.91
N LEU A 65 16.34 4.42 -9.86
CA LEU A 65 15.25 4.01 -8.99
C LEU A 65 15.71 4.08 -7.52
N PRO A 66 15.05 4.88 -6.66
CA PRO A 66 15.51 5.00 -5.29
C PRO A 66 15.26 3.72 -4.50
N PRO A 67 16.14 3.38 -3.53
CA PRO A 67 15.85 2.35 -2.55
C PRO A 67 14.67 2.80 -1.68
N GLN A 68 13.67 1.93 -1.56
CA GLN A 68 12.41 2.19 -0.84
C GLN A 68 11.99 0.96 -0.04
N HIS A 69 12.98 0.28 0.55
CA HIS A 69 12.72 -0.76 1.53
C HIS A 69 12.40 -0.13 2.88
N LEU A 70 11.77 -0.91 3.76
CA LEU A 70 11.58 -0.52 5.14
C LEU A 70 12.95 -0.44 5.84
N LEU A 71 13.33 0.76 6.26
CA LEU A 71 14.62 0.98 6.92
C LEU A 71 14.58 0.48 8.37
N ALA A 72 15.69 -0.11 8.80
CA ALA A 72 15.97 -0.26 10.22
C ALA A 72 16.17 1.12 10.88
N LEU A 73 16.04 1.17 12.20
CA LEU A 73 16.10 2.44 12.92
C LEU A 73 17.45 3.16 12.74
N GLU A 74 18.54 2.41 12.81
CA GLU A 74 19.89 2.93 12.66
C GLU A 74 20.11 3.50 11.25
N GLU A 75 19.64 2.79 10.21
CA GLU A 75 19.70 3.25 8.82
C GLU A 75 18.93 4.55 8.63
N MET A 76 17.72 4.62 9.21
CA MET A 76 16.91 5.83 9.18
C MET A 76 17.66 6.99 9.85
N ILE A 77 18.22 6.82 11.05
CA ILE A 77 19.01 7.88 11.71
C ILE A 77 20.20 8.30 10.85
N ASN A 78 20.92 7.33 10.30
CA ASN A 78 22.11 7.57 9.47
C ASN A 78 21.80 8.45 8.26
N HIS A 79 20.62 8.31 7.64
CA HIS A 79 20.18 9.15 6.52
C HIS A 79 20.03 10.64 6.90
N TRP A 80 19.89 10.97 8.18
CA TRP A 80 19.67 12.34 8.66
C TRP A 80 20.86 12.95 9.42
N LEU A 81 21.95 12.19 9.62
CA LEU A 81 23.13 12.67 10.35
C LEU A 81 23.76 13.93 9.74
N PHE A 82 23.60 14.17 8.43
CA PHE A 82 24.07 15.38 7.74
C PHE A 82 23.46 16.70 8.29
N LEU A 83 22.40 16.61 9.09
CA LEU A 83 21.83 17.75 9.80
C LEU A 83 22.71 18.24 10.95
N ASN A 84 23.55 17.37 11.54
CA ASN A 84 24.39 17.64 12.71
C ASN A 84 23.60 18.20 13.91
N ASP A 85 22.32 17.88 14.01
CA ASP A 85 21.43 18.30 15.10
C ASP A 85 20.65 17.10 15.61
N LYS A 86 21.12 16.53 16.73
CA LYS A 86 20.54 15.32 17.32
C LYS A 86 19.09 15.52 17.75
N GLN A 87 18.76 16.71 18.28
CA GLN A 87 17.42 16.97 18.79
C GLN A 87 16.43 17.14 17.64
N LEU A 88 16.85 17.82 16.57
CA LEU A 88 16.06 17.91 15.35
C LEU A 88 15.83 16.54 14.71
N ILE A 89 16.87 15.70 14.61
CA ILE A 89 16.76 14.33 14.08
C ILE A 89 15.78 13.50 14.92
N GLU A 90 15.88 13.56 16.25
CA GLU A 90 14.95 12.86 17.15
C GLU A 90 13.50 13.35 16.94
N ASN A 91 13.32 14.66 16.79
CA ASN A 91 12.01 15.24 16.54
C ASN A 91 11.40 14.75 15.23
N LEU A 92 12.17 14.78 14.14
CA LEU A 92 11.73 14.39 12.79
C LEU A 92 11.37 12.90 12.68
N ILE A 93 12.13 12.02 13.35
CA ILE A 93 12.00 10.57 13.23
C ILE A 93 11.01 10.00 14.25
N PHE A 94 10.93 10.56 15.46
CA PHE A 94 10.16 9.95 16.55
C PHE A 94 9.05 10.86 17.08
N LYS A 95 9.39 12.04 17.57
CA LYS A 95 8.44 12.84 18.36
C LYS A 95 7.30 13.38 17.49
N TYR A 96 7.61 13.97 16.35
CA TYR A 96 6.58 14.52 15.46
C TYR A 96 5.69 13.43 14.84
N PRO A 97 6.23 12.29 14.34
CA PRO A 97 5.39 11.17 13.93
C PRO A 97 4.45 10.67 15.03
N GLN A 98 4.94 10.51 16.26
CA GLN A 98 4.09 10.07 17.38
C GLN A 98 2.97 11.06 17.68
N VAL A 99 3.26 12.37 17.65
CA VAL A 99 2.24 13.42 17.81
C VAL A 99 1.17 13.34 16.73
N ILE A 100 1.54 13.03 15.49
CA ILE A 100 0.59 12.88 14.37
C ILE A 100 -0.26 11.62 14.56
N VAL A 101 0.36 10.47 14.85
CA VAL A 101 -0.35 9.19 15.04
C VAL A 101 -1.33 9.28 16.21
N ASN A 102 -0.95 9.94 17.31
CA ASN A 102 -1.84 10.14 18.46
C ASN A 102 -3.09 10.98 18.16
N LYS A 103 -3.10 11.74 17.06
CA LYS A 103 -4.29 12.49 16.60
C LYS A 103 -5.22 11.64 15.73
N VAL A 104 -4.76 10.47 15.28
CA VAL A 104 -5.58 9.55 14.48
C VAL A 104 -6.42 8.71 15.42
N GLY A 105 -7.75 8.85 15.33
CA GLY A 105 -8.70 8.03 16.08
C GLY A 105 -8.77 6.59 15.59
N LYS A 106 -9.50 5.74 16.30
CA LYS A 106 -9.74 4.36 15.88
C LYS A 106 -10.50 4.32 14.55
N VAL A 107 -9.86 3.80 13.51
CA VAL A 107 -10.50 3.57 12.20
C VAL A 107 -11.04 2.14 12.16
N ASN A 108 -12.36 2.00 12.09
CA ASN A 108 -13.01 0.71 11.89
C ASN A 108 -13.23 0.50 10.40
N ILE A 109 -12.34 -0.25 9.76
CA ILE A 109 -12.52 -0.68 8.37
C ILE A 109 -13.58 -1.78 8.36
N LYS A 110 -14.81 -1.44 7.96
CA LYS A 110 -15.86 -2.43 7.74
C LYS A 110 -15.55 -3.17 6.44
N GLN A 111 -15.50 -4.49 6.50
CA GLN A 111 -15.61 -5.28 5.29
C GLN A 111 -16.95 -4.94 4.63
N PRO A 112 -17.01 -4.73 3.31
CA PRO A 112 -18.29 -4.57 2.65
C PRO A 112 -19.15 -5.79 3.00
N PRO A 113 -20.43 -5.61 3.40
CA PRO A 113 -21.29 -6.74 3.65
C PRO A 113 -21.30 -7.62 2.40
N LEU A 114 -21.23 -8.93 2.58
CA LEU A 114 -21.50 -9.88 1.50
C LEU A 114 -22.93 -9.61 1.04
N ASN A 115 -23.06 -8.86 -0.05
CA ASN A 115 -24.33 -8.52 -0.63
C ASN A 115 -24.79 -9.72 -1.46
N TYR A 116 -25.08 -10.84 -0.79
CA TYR A 116 -26.01 -11.79 -1.35
C TYR A 116 -27.31 -11.01 -1.48
N SER A 117 -27.71 -10.71 -2.71
CA SER A 117 -29.01 -10.11 -2.96
C SER A 117 -30.04 -11.01 -2.30
N ALA A 118 -30.51 -10.61 -1.11
CA ALA A 118 -31.76 -11.07 -0.56
C ALA A 118 -32.90 -10.44 -1.37
N THR A 119 -32.81 -10.51 -2.69
CA THR A 119 -33.91 -10.26 -3.61
C THR A 119 -34.88 -11.41 -3.40
N GLY A 120 -35.72 -11.23 -2.37
CA GLY A 120 -37.17 -11.41 -2.31
C GLY A 120 -37.89 -12.58 -2.97
N SER A 121 -37.27 -13.39 -3.83
CA SER A 121 -37.90 -14.51 -4.55
C SER A 121 -37.27 -15.87 -4.24
N SER A 122 -36.00 -15.91 -3.81
CA SER A 122 -35.26 -17.18 -3.75
C SER A 122 -35.89 -18.20 -2.81
N ARG A 123 -36.40 -17.81 -1.64
CA ARG A 123 -36.90 -18.81 -0.67
C ARG A 123 -38.08 -19.62 -1.18
N LYS A 124 -38.99 -19.03 -1.98
CA LYS A 124 -40.16 -19.78 -2.47
C LYS A 124 -39.76 -20.69 -3.63
N GLU A 125 -39.01 -20.15 -4.59
CA GLU A 125 -38.51 -20.92 -5.75
C GLU A 125 -37.55 -22.04 -5.31
N GLU A 126 -36.68 -21.77 -4.34
CA GLU A 126 -35.76 -22.74 -3.75
C GLU A 126 -36.52 -23.84 -2.99
N ASN A 127 -37.55 -23.48 -2.21
CA ASN A 127 -38.41 -24.45 -1.55
C ASN A 127 -39.21 -25.31 -2.55
N ASP A 128 -39.71 -24.71 -3.64
CA ASP A 128 -40.43 -25.41 -4.69
C ASP A 128 -39.49 -26.39 -5.43
N LEU A 129 -38.24 -25.99 -5.68
CA LEU A 129 -37.21 -26.87 -6.23
C LEU A 129 -36.87 -28.01 -5.26
N ILE A 130 -36.64 -27.72 -3.98
CA ILE A 130 -36.39 -28.75 -2.95
C ILE A 130 -37.54 -29.76 -2.92
N LEU A 131 -38.79 -29.29 -2.97
CA LEU A 131 -39.97 -30.16 -2.97
C LEU A 131 -39.99 -31.07 -4.21
N ALA A 132 -39.77 -30.50 -5.39
CA ALA A 132 -39.74 -31.24 -6.66
C ALA A 132 -38.62 -32.28 -6.70
N TYR A 133 -37.41 -31.93 -6.22
CA TYR A 133 -36.30 -32.88 -6.15
C TYR A 133 -36.55 -33.98 -5.12
N THR A 134 -37.15 -33.65 -3.98
CA THR A 134 -37.47 -34.63 -2.93
C THR A 134 -38.51 -35.62 -3.45
N GLN A 135 -39.55 -35.15 -4.12
CA GLN A 135 -40.58 -35.99 -4.73
C GLN A 135 -39.98 -36.90 -5.81
N ARG A 136 -39.14 -36.35 -6.69
CA ARG A 136 -38.48 -37.15 -7.74
C ARG A 136 -37.49 -38.17 -7.18
N ALA A 137 -36.82 -37.85 -6.08
CA ALA A 137 -35.96 -38.80 -5.38
C ALA A 137 -36.79 -39.95 -4.79
N GLN A 138 -37.95 -39.67 -4.17
CA GLN A 138 -38.86 -40.69 -3.67
C GLN A 138 -39.42 -41.59 -4.79
N GLU A 139 -39.72 -41.02 -5.96
CA GLU A 139 -40.17 -41.78 -7.14
C GLU A 139 -39.07 -42.73 -7.66
N ILE A 140 -37.82 -42.27 -7.71
CA ILE A 140 -36.71 -43.04 -8.27
C ILE A 140 -36.18 -44.09 -7.28
N PHE A 141 -36.10 -43.74 -6.00
CA PHE A 141 -35.42 -44.56 -4.98
C PHE A 141 -36.37 -45.22 -3.98
N GLY A 142 -37.68 -44.91 -4.05
CA GLY A 142 -38.68 -45.37 -3.10
C GLY A 142 -38.65 -44.58 -1.78
N ASN A 143 -39.71 -44.67 -1.00
CA ASN A 143 -39.74 -44.12 0.36
C ASN A 143 -38.91 -45.00 1.29
N HIS A 144 -37.92 -44.42 1.97
CA HIS A 144 -37.29 -45.02 3.15
C HIS A 144 -38.14 -44.76 4.40
#